data_AF-A0A968PZ30-F1
#
_entry.id   AF-A0A968PZ30-F1
#
_cell.length_a   1.000
_cell.length_b   1.000
_cell.length_c   1.000
_cell.angle_alpha   90.00
_cell.angle_beta   90.00
_cell.angle_gamma   90.00
#
_symmetry.space_group_name_H-M   'P 1'
#
loop_
_entity.id
_entity.type
_entity.pdbx_description
1 polymer ?
#
loop_
_entity_poly.entity_id
_entity_poly.type
_entity_poly.pdbx_seq_one_letter_code
_entity_poly.pdbx_strand_id
1 'polypeptide(L)'
;MSKEKSPVPTTVFPPTQHVIFGSIIWAMLALLYYLFLGLPIDNSDGTFVRPYWYRIGIYIFQTLPIATTGFLCLRNCFNPKMISNRLVWLGIGIGVISWGIGNLIFAYTELILKQPPFPSFADVFFVITYVFLSLGMAMSVINRRLSLSVRQWLIVAIISILAVTLAGFVTFVAGKNGQPIEFNLATGLFITYALGDILLVVVATILLQAFRGGKYASAWQLLGIGGVSMYIADLGFNYLNNIATEAKPYQSGELVEVFWILAFLLFGMAAAADLDISLRAASRRK
;
A
#
# COMPACT_ATOMS: atom_id res chain seq x y z
N MET A 1 34.14 35.89 -24.97
CA MET A 1 33.89 35.27 -23.65
C MET A 1 32.69 34.35 -23.77
N SER A 2 32.94 33.05 -23.91
CA SER A 2 31.90 32.04 -23.84
C SER A 2 31.30 32.05 -22.42
N LYS A 3 29.97 32.10 -22.32
CA LYS A 3 29.30 31.85 -21.04
C LYS A 3 29.52 30.38 -20.70
N GLU A 4 30.45 30.11 -19.79
CA GLU A 4 30.53 28.82 -19.12
C GLU A 4 29.16 28.51 -18.50
N LYS A 5 28.55 27.41 -18.94
CA LYS A 5 27.38 26.85 -18.29
C LYS A 5 27.83 26.43 -16.88
N SER A 6 27.41 27.19 -15.88
CA SER A 6 27.52 26.78 -14.48
C SER A 6 27.02 25.34 -14.31
N PRO A 7 27.77 24.45 -13.67
CA PRO A 7 27.38 23.06 -13.51
C PRO A 7 26.05 23.00 -12.74
N VAL A 8 25.05 22.36 -13.34
CA VAL A 8 23.78 22.09 -12.66
C VAL A 8 24.11 21.25 -11.43
N PRO A 9 23.67 21.62 -10.21
CA PRO A 9 23.88 20.80 -9.04
C PRO A 9 23.20 19.45 -9.31
N THR A 10 24.00 18.41 -9.47
CA THR A 10 23.57 17.02 -9.58
C THR A 10 23.03 16.61 -8.23
N THR A 11 21.77 16.95 -7.94
CA THR A 11 21.08 16.37 -6.80
C THR A 11 20.95 14.87 -7.09
N VAL A 12 21.81 14.09 -6.44
CA VAL A 12 21.97 12.64 -6.55
C VAL A 12 20.71 11.95 -6.06
N PHE A 13 19.70 11.86 -6.91
CA PHE A 13 18.53 11.03 -6.66
C PHE A 13 18.49 9.91 -7.71
N PRO A 14 18.09 8.69 -7.34
CA PRO A 14 17.99 7.60 -8.30
C PRO A 14 17.06 8.05 -9.43
N PRO A 15 17.51 7.98 -10.70
CA PRO A 15 16.65 8.27 -11.83
C PRO A 15 15.37 7.44 -11.77
N THR A 16 14.24 8.06 -12.14
CA THR A 16 12.92 7.41 -12.07
C THR A 16 12.86 6.07 -12.80
N GLN A 17 13.63 5.92 -13.88
CA GLN A 17 13.75 4.64 -14.58
C GLN A 17 14.30 3.53 -13.68
N HIS A 18 15.32 3.79 -12.87
CA HIS A 18 15.87 2.78 -11.95
C HIS A 18 14.88 2.41 -10.85
N VAL A 19 14.10 3.38 -10.34
CA VAL A 19 13.03 3.09 -9.38
C VAL A 19 11.98 2.18 -10.01
N ILE A 20 11.54 2.49 -11.23
CA ILE A 20 10.53 1.67 -11.93
C ILE A 20 11.06 0.26 -12.22
N PHE A 21 12.24 0.13 -12.82
CA PHE A 21 12.83 -1.18 -13.11
C PHE A 21 13.10 -1.98 -11.83
N GLY A 22 13.63 -1.33 -10.79
CA GLY A 22 13.84 -1.95 -9.48
C GLY A 22 12.53 -2.44 -8.88
N SER A 23 11.46 -1.64 -8.93
CA SER A 23 10.14 -2.04 -8.46
C SER A 23 9.56 -3.22 -9.24
N ILE A 24 9.67 -3.23 -10.57
CA ILE A 24 9.17 -4.36 -11.39
C ILE A 24 9.93 -5.64 -11.05
N ILE A 25 11.27 -5.58 -10.98
CA ILE A 25 12.11 -6.72 -10.61
C ILE A 25 11.74 -7.22 -9.22
N TRP A 26 11.59 -6.31 -8.24
CA TRP A 26 11.24 -6.67 -6.87
C TRP A 26 9.84 -7.31 -6.78
N ALA A 27 8.86 -6.79 -7.51
CA ALA A 27 7.51 -7.38 -7.58
C ALA A 27 7.54 -8.79 -8.17
N MET A 28 8.33 -9.01 -9.24
CA MET A 28 8.50 -10.33 -9.83
C MET A 28 9.18 -11.30 -8.85
N LEU A 29 10.27 -10.87 -8.20
CA LEU A 29 10.96 -11.70 -7.21
C LEU A 29 10.05 -12.05 -6.02
N ALA A 30 9.29 -11.08 -5.51
CA ALA A 30 8.32 -11.31 -4.45
C ALA A 30 7.24 -12.31 -4.88
N LEU A 31 6.66 -12.15 -6.08
CA LEU A 31 5.65 -13.08 -6.59
C LEU A 31 6.22 -14.50 -6.72
N LEU A 32 7.40 -14.65 -7.32
CA LEU A 32 8.07 -15.96 -7.44
C LEU A 32 8.38 -16.57 -6.07
N TYR A 33 8.83 -15.75 -5.12
CA TYR A 33 9.09 -16.19 -3.75
C TYR A 33 7.82 -16.75 -3.09
N TYR A 34 6.71 -16.02 -3.19
CA TYR A 34 5.43 -16.45 -2.62
C TYR A 34 4.85 -17.70 -3.29
N LEU A 35 4.98 -17.82 -4.62
CA LEU A 35 4.44 -18.95 -5.37
C LEU A 35 5.24 -20.25 -5.16
N PHE A 36 6.56 -20.18 -5.15
CA PHE A 36 7.41 -21.38 -5.22
C PHE A 36 8.00 -21.80 -3.87
N LEU A 37 8.14 -20.87 -2.92
CA LEU A 37 8.85 -21.13 -1.67
C LEU A 37 7.94 -21.13 -0.43
N GLY A 38 6.63 -20.89 -0.62
CA GLY A 38 5.66 -20.74 0.47
C GLY A 38 4.90 -21.98 0.89
N LEU A 39 5.26 -23.18 0.39
CA LEU A 39 4.55 -24.40 0.75
C LEU A 39 4.72 -24.71 2.25
N PRO A 40 3.61 -24.83 3.01
CA PRO A 40 3.70 -25.21 4.41
C PRO A 40 4.23 -26.63 4.52
N ILE A 41 5.12 -26.86 5.49
CA ILE A 41 5.70 -28.18 5.77
C ILE A 41 4.95 -28.77 6.96
N ASP A 42 4.70 -30.07 6.91
CA ASP A 42 4.13 -30.81 8.04
C ASP A 42 5.17 -30.92 9.15
N ASN A 43 4.89 -30.32 10.31
CA ASN A 43 5.71 -30.55 11.49
C ASN A 43 5.32 -31.90 12.12
N SER A 44 6.25 -32.49 12.88
CA SER A 44 6.02 -33.73 13.65
C SER A 44 4.77 -33.72 14.54
N ASP A 45 4.22 -32.54 14.82
CA ASP A 45 3.07 -32.30 15.68
C ASP A 45 1.75 -32.17 14.88
N GLY A 46 1.75 -32.44 13.56
CA GLY A 46 0.59 -32.35 12.67
C GLY A 46 0.14 -30.92 12.35
N THR A 47 0.96 -29.92 12.69
CA THR A 47 0.71 -28.51 12.39
C THR A 47 1.43 -28.12 11.09
N PHE A 48 0.66 -27.66 10.11
CA PHE A 48 1.22 -27.08 8.89
C PHE A 48 1.79 -25.71 9.23
N VAL A 49 3.11 -25.55 9.27
CA VAL A 49 3.74 -24.24 9.52
C VAL A 49 4.74 -23.94 8.43
N ARG A 50 4.75 -22.69 7.97
CA ARG A 50 5.75 -22.25 6.98
C ARG A 50 7.15 -22.14 7.61
N PRO A 51 8.21 -22.51 6.86
CA PRO A 51 9.58 -22.47 7.38
C PRO A 51 9.98 -21.10 7.94
N TYR A 52 10.80 -21.08 8.98
CA TYR A 52 11.22 -19.83 9.63
C TYR A 52 11.98 -18.89 8.67
N TRP A 53 12.87 -19.44 7.83
CA TRP A 53 13.58 -18.66 6.81
C TRP A 53 12.62 -18.05 5.78
N TYR A 54 11.50 -18.72 5.51
CA TYR A 54 10.48 -18.23 4.58
C TYR A 54 9.77 -17.01 5.15
N ARG A 55 9.38 -17.08 6.43
CA ARG A 55 8.79 -15.96 7.16
C ARG A 55 9.72 -14.76 7.28
N ILE A 56 11.02 -14.98 7.52
CA ILE A 56 12.01 -13.89 7.45
C ILE A 56 12.01 -13.23 6.06
N GLY A 57 12.03 -14.04 5.00
CA GLY A 57 12.06 -13.50 3.64
C GLY A 57 10.82 -12.68 3.31
N ILE A 58 9.63 -13.08 3.75
CA ILE A 58 8.40 -12.30 3.63
C ILE A 58 8.58 -10.87 4.17
N TYR A 59 9.05 -10.74 5.41
CA TYR A 59 9.25 -9.43 6.01
C TYR A 59 10.33 -8.62 5.31
N ILE A 60 11.37 -9.26 4.75
CA ILE A 60 12.36 -8.57 3.90
C ILE A 60 11.69 -8.04 2.63
N PHE A 61 10.88 -8.87 1.95
CA PHE A 61 10.17 -8.51 0.73
C PHE A 61 9.16 -7.38 0.93
N GLN A 62 8.56 -7.26 2.11
CA GLN A 62 7.67 -6.16 2.47
C GLN A 62 8.43 -4.91 2.91
N THR A 63 9.39 -5.05 3.85
CA THR A 63 10.06 -3.91 4.51
C THR A 63 10.86 -3.05 3.54
N LEU A 64 11.52 -3.66 2.54
CA LEU A 64 12.34 -2.90 1.57
C LEU A 64 11.51 -1.94 0.69
N PRO A 65 10.41 -2.38 0.05
CA PRO A 65 9.46 -1.47 -0.61
C PRO A 65 8.94 -0.36 0.28
N ILE A 66 8.59 -0.67 1.53
CA ILE A 66 8.06 0.31 2.46
C ILE A 66 9.11 1.37 2.80
N ALA A 67 10.32 0.96 3.14
CA ALA A 67 11.41 1.87 3.47
C ALA A 67 11.80 2.76 2.28
N THR A 68 11.91 2.16 1.09
CA THR A 68 12.24 2.92 -0.14
C THR A 68 11.12 3.89 -0.52
N THR A 69 9.86 3.49 -0.43
CA THR A 69 8.71 4.36 -0.69
C THR A 69 8.60 5.48 0.33
N GLY A 70 8.79 5.19 1.63
CA GLY A 70 8.82 6.20 2.68
C GLY A 70 9.91 7.25 2.42
N PHE A 71 11.12 6.81 2.05
CA PHE A 71 12.21 7.70 1.65
C PHE A 71 11.85 8.56 0.44
N LEU A 72 11.29 7.98 -0.62
CA LEU A 72 10.89 8.71 -1.83
C LEU A 72 9.80 9.76 -1.54
N CYS A 73 8.86 9.46 -0.64
CA CYS A 73 7.83 10.39 -0.21
C CYS A 73 8.41 11.56 0.60
N LEU A 74 9.28 11.28 1.58
CA LEU A 74 9.97 12.31 2.36
C LEU A 74 10.85 13.20 1.46
N ARG A 75 11.59 12.60 0.53
CA ARG A 75 12.36 13.31 -0.49
C ARG A 75 11.48 14.32 -1.25
N ASN A 76 10.29 13.90 -1.68
CA ASN A 76 9.37 14.79 -2.39
C ASN A 76 8.82 15.89 -1.47
N CYS A 77 8.52 15.58 -0.20
CA CYS A 77 8.08 16.57 0.79
C CYS A 77 9.12 17.70 0.98
N PHE A 78 10.41 17.36 1.03
CA PHE A 78 11.48 18.34 1.27
C PHE A 78 12.01 19.02 0.00
N ASN A 79 11.60 18.60 -1.20
CA ASN A 79 12.14 19.16 -2.44
C ASN A 79 11.38 20.44 -2.86
N PRO A 80 12.06 21.61 -2.93
CA PRO A 80 11.41 22.89 -3.28
C PRO A 80 11.01 22.97 -4.76
N LYS A 81 11.53 22.09 -5.62
CA LYS A 81 11.23 22.08 -7.07
C LYS A 81 9.92 21.33 -7.38
N MET A 82 9.23 20.80 -6.37
CA MET A 82 7.96 20.09 -6.55
C MET A 82 6.85 21.04 -7.00
N ILE A 83 6.14 20.64 -8.05
CA ILE A 83 4.96 21.38 -8.54
C ILE A 83 3.71 20.93 -7.77
N SER A 84 3.64 19.63 -7.47
CA SER A 84 2.57 19.05 -6.66
C SER A 84 2.66 19.52 -5.21
N ASN A 85 1.51 19.59 -4.54
CA ASN A 85 1.47 19.99 -3.13
C ASN A 85 2.31 19.04 -2.27
N ARG A 86 3.36 19.56 -1.61
CA ARG A 86 4.29 18.78 -0.79
C ARG A 86 3.60 18.07 0.37
N LEU A 87 2.48 18.60 0.86
CA LEU A 87 1.68 17.98 1.92
C LEU A 87 1.05 16.65 1.48
N VAL A 88 0.81 16.43 0.18
CA VAL A 88 0.38 15.13 -0.37
C VAL A 88 1.41 14.06 -0.04
N TRP A 89 2.68 14.33 -0.35
CA TRP A 89 3.77 13.40 -0.11
C TRP A 89 4.14 13.28 1.37
N LEU A 90 3.90 14.32 2.18
CA LEU A 90 4.01 14.22 3.64
C LEU A 90 2.97 13.25 4.20
N GLY A 91 1.69 13.39 3.82
CA GLY A 91 0.61 12.49 4.28
C GLY A 91 0.85 11.05 3.85
N ILE A 92 1.15 10.82 2.57
CA ILE A 92 1.48 9.47 2.06
C ILE A 92 2.72 8.91 2.78
N GLY A 93 3.76 9.72 2.97
CA GLY A 93 4.99 9.31 3.65
C GLY A 93 4.76 8.90 5.10
N ILE A 94 3.99 9.69 5.87
CA ILE A 94 3.60 9.34 7.25
C ILE A 94 2.81 8.03 7.27
N GLY A 95 1.87 7.86 6.34
CA GLY A 95 1.09 6.62 6.23
C GLY A 95 2.00 5.41 5.97
N VAL A 96 2.84 5.47 4.95
CA VAL A 96 3.76 4.38 4.58
C VAL A 96 4.74 4.04 5.70
N ILE A 97 5.34 5.05 6.35
CA ILE A 97 6.26 4.84 7.47
C ILE A 97 5.55 4.21 8.67
N SER A 98 4.33 4.67 8.96
CA SER A 98 3.51 4.08 10.03
C SER A 98 3.23 2.61 9.75
N TRP A 99 2.81 2.27 8.53
CA TRP A 99 2.61 0.86 8.14
C TRP A 99 3.89 0.05 8.32
N GLY A 100 5.05 0.60 7.94
CA GLY A 100 6.34 -0.03 8.14
C GLY A 100 6.68 -0.30 9.60
N ILE A 101 6.39 0.64 10.49
CA ILE A 101 6.58 0.45 11.95
C ILE A 101 5.63 -0.65 12.45
N GLY A 102 4.36 -0.62 12.03
CA GLY A 102 3.40 -1.68 12.33
C GLY A 102 3.91 -3.05 11.87
N ASN A 103 4.41 -3.15 10.64
CA ASN A 103 4.97 -4.37 10.07
C ASN A 103 6.19 -4.90 10.84
N LEU A 104 7.08 -4.01 11.33
CA LEU A 104 8.22 -4.42 12.14
C LEU A 104 7.79 -4.94 13.52
N ILE A 105 6.78 -4.33 14.15
CA ILE A 105 6.21 -4.80 15.42
C ILE A 105 5.53 -6.15 15.21
N PHE A 106 4.79 -6.30 14.10
CA PHE A 106 4.13 -7.52 13.70
C PHE A 106 5.16 -8.64 13.48
N ALA A 107 6.25 -8.35 12.74
CA ALA A 107 7.37 -9.26 12.54
C ALA A 107 8.06 -9.67 13.84
N TYR A 108 8.31 -8.72 14.74
CA TYR A 108 8.91 -9.01 16.04
C TYR A 108 8.03 -9.93 16.89
N THR A 109 6.73 -9.66 16.91
CA THR A 109 5.75 -10.47 17.66
C THR A 109 5.66 -11.89 17.10
N GLU A 110 5.64 -12.03 15.78
CA GLU A 110 5.53 -13.33 15.13
C GLU A 110 6.84 -14.14 15.16
N LEU A 111 7.97 -13.52 14.80
CA LEU A 111 9.24 -14.22 14.62
C LEU A 111 9.99 -14.44 15.94
N ILE A 112 9.99 -13.43 16.82
CA ILE A 112 10.79 -13.45 18.05
C ILE A 112 9.94 -13.91 19.24
N LEU A 113 8.79 -13.27 19.46
CA LEU A 113 7.91 -13.62 20.59
C LEU A 113 7.10 -14.90 20.33
N LYS A 114 6.95 -15.32 19.07
CA LYS A 114 6.16 -16.50 18.66
C LYS A 114 4.70 -16.43 19.14
N GLN A 115 4.15 -15.21 19.17
CA GLN A 115 2.77 -14.93 19.60
C GLN A 115 1.91 -14.55 18.38
N PRO A 116 0.58 -14.71 18.47
CA PRO A 116 -0.32 -14.21 17.43
C PRO A 116 -0.12 -12.69 17.29
N PRO A 117 0.27 -12.20 16.11
CA PRO A 117 0.61 -10.79 15.92
C PRO A 117 -0.62 -9.88 15.76
N PHE A 118 -1.82 -10.47 15.71
CA PHE A 118 -3.09 -9.75 15.64
C PHE A 118 -4.09 -10.34 16.66
N PRO A 119 -4.82 -9.50 17.41
CA PRO A 119 -4.63 -8.06 17.58
C PRO A 119 -3.40 -7.73 18.45
N SER A 120 -2.68 -6.64 18.14
CA SER A 120 -1.47 -6.21 18.86
C SER A 120 -1.23 -4.69 18.79
N PHE A 121 -0.14 -4.23 19.42
CA PHE A 121 0.26 -2.82 19.37
C PHE A 121 0.60 -2.34 17.94
N ALA A 122 0.86 -3.25 16.99
CA ALA A 122 1.05 -2.92 15.58
C ALA A 122 -0.19 -2.23 14.97
N ASP A 123 -1.39 -2.59 15.46
CA ASP A 123 -2.67 -2.11 14.92
C ASP A 123 -2.85 -0.59 15.04
N VAL A 124 -2.25 0.03 16.08
CA VAL A 124 -2.25 1.50 16.22
C VAL A 124 -1.60 2.16 15.01
N PHE A 125 -0.50 1.60 14.51
CA PHE A 125 0.23 2.13 13.36
C PHE A 125 -0.47 1.83 12.04
N PHE A 126 -1.17 0.71 11.93
CA PHE A 126 -2.02 0.41 10.77
C PHE A 126 -3.21 1.37 10.68
N VAL A 127 -3.86 1.71 11.81
CA VAL A 127 -4.92 2.73 11.83
C VAL A 127 -4.39 4.11 11.42
N ILE A 128 -3.23 4.52 11.93
CA ILE A 128 -2.57 5.78 11.52
C ILE A 128 -2.31 5.77 10.00
N THR A 129 -1.94 4.62 9.43
CA THR A 129 -1.72 4.47 7.99
C THR A 129 -2.96 4.86 7.21
N TYR A 130 -4.13 4.31 7.52
CA TYR A 130 -5.36 4.61 6.80
C TYR A 130 -5.70 6.11 6.82
N VAL A 131 -5.51 6.77 7.96
CA VAL A 131 -5.79 8.20 8.10
C VAL A 131 -4.87 9.01 7.18
N PHE A 132 -3.55 8.86 7.34
CA PHE A 132 -2.60 9.71 6.62
C PHE A 132 -2.45 9.35 5.14
N LEU A 133 -2.51 8.07 4.79
CA LEU A 133 -2.46 7.62 3.39
C LEU A 133 -3.68 8.12 2.62
N SER A 134 -4.89 7.93 3.16
CA SER A 134 -6.13 8.38 2.51
C SER A 134 -6.20 9.90 2.41
N LEU A 135 -5.83 10.64 3.47
CA LEU A 135 -5.77 12.11 3.43
C LEU A 135 -4.73 12.59 2.42
N GLY A 136 -3.54 11.97 2.38
CA GLY A 136 -2.49 12.25 1.40
C GLY A 136 -2.99 12.08 -0.03
N MET A 137 -3.60 10.93 -0.32
CA MET A 137 -4.19 10.64 -1.63
C MET A 137 -5.32 11.60 -1.98
N ALA A 138 -6.22 11.92 -1.05
CA ALA A 138 -7.33 12.84 -1.27
C ALA A 138 -6.85 14.28 -1.54
N MET A 139 -5.83 14.75 -0.81
CA MET A 139 -5.22 16.07 -1.04
C MET A 139 -4.68 16.24 -2.47
N SER A 140 -4.37 15.15 -3.17
CA SER A 140 -3.92 15.23 -4.57
C SER A 140 -5.04 15.69 -5.52
N VAL A 141 -6.30 15.59 -5.13
CA VAL A 141 -7.48 15.94 -5.95
C VAL A 141 -8.35 17.06 -5.37
N ILE A 142 -8.37 17.27 -4.05
CA ILE A 142 -9.29 18.22 -3.37
C ILE A 142 -9.25 19.64 -3.94
N ASN A 143 -8.06 20.15 -4.30
CA ASN A 143 -7.91 21.52 -4.81
C ASN A 143 -7.89 21.59 -6.35
N ARG A 144 -8.24 20.50 -7.03
CA ARG A 144 -8.31 20.46 -8.50
C ARG A 144 -9.78 20.54 -8.93
N ARG A 145 -10.06 21.31 -9.98
CA ARG A 145 -11.38 21.28 -10.63
C ARG A 145 -11.51 19.95 -11.39
N LEU A 146 -12.04 18.93 -10.72
CA LEU A 146 -12.28 17.62 -11.31
C LEU A 146 -13.46 17.70 -12.28
N SER A 147 -13.19 17.77 -13.59
CA SER A 147 -14.23 17.70 -14.62
C SER A 147 -14.53 16.23 -14.97
N LEU A 148 -15.03 15.46 -14.00
CA LEU A 148 -15.44 14.08 -14.23
C LEU A 148 -16.77 14.05 -14.97
N SER A 149 -16.84 13.27 -16.05
CA SER A 149 -18.09 12.97 -16.73
C SER A 149 -19.04 12.15 -15.85
N VAL A 150 -20.34 12.19 -16.13
CA VAL A 150 -21.35 11.36 -15.45
C VAL A 150 -20.98 9.87 -15.49
N ARG A 151 -20.44 9.39 -16.63
CA ARG A 151 -19.97 8.01 -16.77
C ARG A 151 -18.82 7.68 -15.81
N GLN A 152 -17.89 8.61 -15.58
CA GLN A 152 -16.79 8.41 -14.63
C GLN A 152 -17.30 8.37 -13.19
N TRP A 153 -18.25 9.25 -12.83
CA TRP A 153 -18.91 9.22 -11.52
C TRP A 153 -19.71 7.94 -11.28
N LEU A 154 -20.40 7.42 -12.31
CA LEU A 154 -21.08 6.12 -12.23
C LEU A 154 -20.09 4.99 -11.93
N ILE A 155 -18.92 4.98 -12.57
CA ILE A 155 -17.87 3.99 -12.28
C ILE A 155 -17.39 4.10 -10.82
N VAL A 156 -17.16 5.33 -10.32
CA VAL A 156 -16.79 5.54 -8.92
C VAL A 156 -17.89 4.99 -8.00
N ALA A 157 -19.16 5.32 -8.25
CA ALA A 157 -20.27 4.85 -7.43
C ALA A 157 -20.40 3.31 -7.42
N ILE A 158 -20.30 2.66 -8.59
CA ILE A 158 -20.37 1.20 -8.71
C ILE A 158 -19.24 0.53 -7.93
N ILE A 159 -18.00 1.02 -8.10
CA ILE A 159 -16.84 0.45 -7.40
C ILE A 159 -16.95 0.66 -5.89
N SER A 160 -17.42 1.82 -5.44
CA SER A 160 -17.66 2.08 -4.02
C SER A 160 -18.71 1.15 -3.41
N ILE A 161 -19.83 0.94 -4.11
CA ILE A 161 -20.88 0.00 -3.66
C ILE A 161 -20.34 -1.42 -3.59
N LEU A 162 -19.59 -1.86 -4.61
CA LEU A 162 -18.97 -3.18 -4.62
C LEU A 162 -17.96 -3.34 -3.46
N ALA A 163 -17.13 -2.33 -3.21
CA ALA A 163 -16.16 -2.35 -2.12
C ALA A 163 -16.84 -2.45 -0.76
N VAL A 164 -17.87 -1.62 -0.51
CA VAL A 164 -18.68 -1.68 0.73
C VAL A 164 -19.32 -3.06 0.90
N THR A 165 -19.89 -3.60 -0.18
CA THR A 165 -20.59 -4.89 -0.15
C THR A 165 -19.62 -6.02 0.18
N LEU A 166 -18.46 -6.02 -0.47
CA LEU A 166 -17.46 -7.07 -0.30
C LEU A 166 -16.77 -6.97 1.07
N ALA A 167 -16.40 -5.77 1.51
CA ALA A 167 -15.84 -5.55 2.84
C ALA A 167 -16.84 -5.90 3.95
N GLY A 168 -18.12 -5.57 3.77
CA GLY A 168 -19.19 -5.95 4.68
C GLY A 168 -19.40 -7.47 4.74
N PHE A 169 -19.43 -8.14 3.58
CA PHE A 169 -19.52 -9.60 3.52
C PHE A 169 -18.33 -10.27 4.23
N VAL A 170 -17.10 -9.83 3.93
CA VAL A 170 -15.90 -10.41 4.54
C VAL A 170 -15.88 -10.18 6.05
N THR A 171 -16.26 -8.99 6.53
CA THR A 171 -16.18 -8.64 7.95
C THR A 171 -17.28 -9.31 8.79
N PHE A 172 -18.50 -9.45 8.24
CA PHE A 172 -19.66 -9.87 9.03
C PHE A 172 -20.21 -11.26 8.68
N VAL A 173 -19.87 -11.81 7.52
CA VAL A 173 -20.49 -13.05 7.00
C VAL A 173 -19.48 -14.16 6.77
N ALA A 174 -18.33 -13.86 6.16
CA ALA A 174 -17.33 -14.88 5.82
C ALA A 174 -16.85 -15.63 7.07
N GLY A 175 -16.86 -16.96 7.03
CA GLY A 175 -16.34 -17.82 8.12
C GLY A 175 -17.15 -17.83 9.43
N LYS A 176 -18.22 -17.05 9.56
CA LYS A 176 -19.02 -16.98 10.80
C LYS A 176 -20.13 -18.04 10.91
N ASN A 177 -20.48 -18.76 9.83
CA ASN A 177 -21.42 -19.89 9.82
C ASN A 177 -22.76 -19.65 10.58
N GLY A 178 -23.28 -18.42 10.55
CA GLY A 178 -24.53 -18.06 11.25
C GLY A 178 -24.40 -17.86 12.76
N GLN A 179 -23.17 -17.89 13.31
CA GLN A 179 -22.90 -17.52 14.69
C GLN A 179 -23.13 -16.03 14.91
N PRO A 180 -23.60 -15.63 16.11
CA PRO A 180 -23.76 -14.23 16.44
C PRO A 180 -22.43 -13.47 16.38
N ILE A 181 -22.48 -12.21 15.94
CA ILE A 181 -21.30 -11.34 15.85
C ILE A 181 -20.90 -10.91 17.26
N GLU A 182 -19.73 -11.32 17.70
CA GLU A 182 -19.13 -10.85 18.95
C GLU A 182 -18.38 -9.52 18.74
N PHE A 183 -18.80 -8.49 19.47
CA PHE A 183 -18.13 -7.19 19.45
C PHE A 183 -16.98 -7.18 20.46
N ASN A 184 -15.82 -7.65 20.02
CA ASN A 184 -14.55 -7.59 20.77
C ASN A 184 -13.55 -6.65 20.06
N LEU A 185 -12.35 -6.51 20.63
CA LEU A 185 -11.29 -5.66 20.08
C LEU A 185 -10.92 -6.05 18.63
N ALA A 186 -10.81 -7.34 18.33
CA ALA A 186 -10.46 -7.82 16.99
C ALA A 186 -11.54 -7.46 15.96
N THR A 187 -12.82 -7.68 16.29
CA THR A 187 -13.95 -7.27 15.45
C THR A 187 -13.95 -5.75 15.23
N GLY A 188 -13.71 -4.96 16.28
CA GLY A 188 -13.61 -3.50 16.17
C GLY A 188 -12.48 -3.04 15.25
N LEU A 189 -11.33 -3.71 15.30
CA LEU A 189 -10.20 -3.44 14.41
C LEU A 189 -10.51 -3.82 12.95
N PHE A 190 -11.11 -5.00 12.71
CA PHE A 190 -11.52 -5.39 11.36
C PHE A 190 -12.53 -4.43 10.74
N ILE A 191 -13.49 -3.93 11.53
CA ILE A 191 -14.42 -2.89 11.08
C ILE A 191 -13.65 -1.60 10.74
N THR A 192 -12.70 -1.21 11.58
CA THR A 192 -11.88 -0.01 11.36
C THR A 192 -11.07 -0.12 10.06
N TYR A 193 -10.46 -1.27 9.81
CA TYR A 193 -9.71 -1.55 8.58
C TYR A 193 -10.63 -1.53 7.36
N ALA A 194 -11.77 -2.22 7.42
CA ALA A 194 -12.76 -2.21 6.35
C ALA A 194 -13.23 -0.79 5.98
N LEU A 195 -13.47 0.08 6.97
CA LEU A 195 -13.84 1.48 6.74
C LEU A 195 -12.70 2.29 6.10
N GLY A 196 -11.46 2.10 6.58
CA GLY A 196 -10.26 2.71 6.01
C GLY A 196 -10.04 2.29 4.56
N ASP A 197 -10.22 1.02 4.27
CA ASP A 197 -10.12 0.39 2.96
C ASP A 197 -11.15 0.92 1.96
N ILE A 198 -12.42 1.04 2.40
CA ILE A 198 -13.48 1.62 1.58
C ILE A 198 -13.11 3.06 1.20
N LEU A 199 -12.67 3.87 2.17
CA LEU A 199 -12.23 5.24 1.90
C LEU A 199 -11.07 5.26 0.90
N LEU A 200 -10.07 4.39 1.11
CA LEU A 200 -8.89 4.29 0.27
C LEU A 200 -9.25 3.93 -1.18
N VAL A 201 -10.12 2.93 -1.38
CA VAL A 201 -10.57 2.51 -2.72
C VAL A 201 -11.42 3.56 -3.42
N VAL A 202 -12.27 4.28 -2.69
CA VAL A 202 -13.06 5.39 -3.24
C VAL A 202 -12.11 6.46 -3.79
N VAL A 203 -11.14 6.89 -2.98
CA VAL A 203 -10.14 7.89 -3.38
C VAL A 203 -9.29 7.37 -4.54
N ALA A 204 -8.82 6.12 -4.46
CA ALA A 204 -8.06 5.47 -5.52
C ALA A 204 -8.81 5.45 -6.85
N THR A 205 -10.10 5.12 -6.82
CA THR A 205 -10.95 5.10 -8.02
C THR A 205 -11.12 6.50 -8.58
N ILE A 206 -11.33 7.52 -7.74
CA ILE A 206 -11.37 8.91 -8.20
C ILE A 206 -10.07 9.29 -8.90
N LEU A 207 -8.89 8.90 -8.36
CA LEU A 207 -7.60 9.14 -9.01
C LEU A 207 -7.51 8.48 -10.39
N LEU A 208 -7.88 7.20 -10.49
CA LEU A 208 -7.85 6.45 -11.75
C LEU A 208 -8.76 7.09 -12.81
N GLN A 209 -9.89 7.65 -12.39
CA GLN A 209 -10.84 8.29 -13.28
C GLN A 209 -10.46 9.72 -13.65
N ALA A 210 -9.94 10.49 -12.70
CA ALA A 210 -9.52 11.87 -12.90
C ALA A 210 -8.28 12.00 -13.79
N PHE A 211 -7.38 11.01 -13.73
CA PHE A 211 -6.09 11.05 -14.41
C PHE A 211 -6.00 10.01 -15.52
N ARG A 212 -6.86 10.08 -16.55
CA ARG A 212 -6.84 9.12 -17.68
C ARG A 212 -5.94 9.49 -18.87
N GLY A 213 -5.24 10.63 -18.83
CA GLY A 213 -4.44 11.07 -19.98
C GLY A 213 -3.37 12.11 -19.67
N GLY A 214 -2.27 12.03 -20.42
CA GLY A 214 -1.13 12.96 -20.34
C GLY A 214 0.02 12.49 -19.45
N LYS A 215 1.20 13.08 -19.64
CA LYS A 215 2.42 12.70 -18.90
C LYS A 215 2.33 12.92 -17.39
N TYR A 216 1.42 13.79 -16.95
CA TYR A 216 1.16 14.11 -15.55
C TYR A 216 0.21 13.12 -14.85
N ALA A 217 -0.49 12.28 -15.63
CA ALA A 217 -1.49 11.36 -15.12
C ALA A 217 -0.90 10.07 -14.55
N SER A 218 0.26 9.64 -15.04
CA SER A 218 0.86 8.35 -14.69
C SER A 218 1.18 8.22 -13.19
N ALA A 219 1.69 9.26 -12.55
CA ALA A 219 1.99 9.24 -11.11
C ALA A 219 0.73 8.99 -10.26
N TRP A 220 -0.36 9.68 -10.57
CA TRP A 220 -1.62 9.55 -9.82
C TRP A 220 -2.36 8.26 -10.12
N GLN A 221 -2.24 7.74 -11.35
CA GLN A 221 -2.74 6.40 -11.69
C GLN A 221 -2.00 5.33 -10.92
N LEU A 222 -0.67 5.38 -10.84
CA LEU A 222 0.13 4.45 -10.03
C LEU A 222 -0.30 4.48 -8.55
N LEU A 223 -0.55 5.67 -8.01
CA LEU A 223 -1.08 5.84 -6.66
C LEU A 223 -2.48 5.21 -6.49
N GLY A 224 -3.35 5.37 -7.48
CA GLY A 224 -4.67 4.72 -7.50
C GLY A 224 -4.59 3.19 -7.58
N ILE A 225 -3.76 2.64 -8.48
CA ILE A 225 -3.56 1.18 -8.59
C ILE A 225 -2.98 0.63 -7.28
N GLY A 226 -2.06 1.36 -6.64
CA GLY A 226 -1.51 0.98 -5.34
C GLY A 226 -2.57 0.95 -4.25
N GLY A 227 -3.49 1.93 -4.21
CA GLY A 227 -4.59 1.95 -3.25
C GLY A 227 -5.58 0.80 -3.44
N VAL A 228 -5.89 0.44 -4.69
CA VAL A 228 -6.69 -0.76 -5.00
C VAL A 228 -5.95 -2.03 -4.58
N SER A 229 -4.63 -2.10 -4.80
CA SER A 229 -3.82 -3.24 -4.38
C SER A 229 -3.83 -3.40 -2.85
N MET A 230 -3.71 -2.29 -2.12
CA MET A 230 -3.81 -2.26 -0.65
C MET A 230 -5.14 -2.84 -0.16
N TYR A 231 -6.26 -2.38 -0.75
CA TYR A 231 -7.60 -2.90 -0.44
C TYR A 231 -7.72 -4.41 -0.68
N ILE A 232 -7.18 -4.92 -1.80
CA ILE A 232 -7.21 -6.36 -2.10
C ILE A 232 -6.45 -7.16 -1.04
N ALA A 233 -5.28 -6.66 -0.63
CA ALA A 233 -4.45 -7.29 0.37
C ALA A 233 -5.14 -7.36 1.74
N ASP A 234 -5.66 -6.22 2.22
CA ASP A 234 -6.32 -6.11 3.53
C ASP A 234 -7.64 -6.90 3.58
N LEU A 235 -8.43 -6.84 2.51
CA LEU A 235 -9.64 -7.64 2.38
C LEU A 235 -9.32 -9.14 2.40
N GLY A 236 -8.27 -9.56 1.70
CA GLY A 236 -7.82 -10.95 1.69
C GLY A 236 -7.30 -11.39 3.05
N PHE A 237 -6.53 -10.54 3.75
CA PHE A 237 -6.08 -10.78 5.11
C PHE A 237 -7.27 -10.99 6.07
N ASN A 238 -8.26 -10.09 6.04
CA ASN A 238 -9.47 -10.20 6.85
C ASN A 238 -10.26 -11.47 6.52
N TYR A 239 -10.44 -11.77 5.23
CA TYR A 239 -11.10 -13.00 4.78
C TYR A 239 -10.41 -14.26 5.30
N LEU A 240 -9.09 -14.35 5.15
CA LEU A 240 -8.31 -15.51 5.58
C LEU A 240 -8.34 -15.69 7.10
N ASN A 241 -8.31 -14.60 7.87
CA ASN A 241 -8.49 -14.67 9.33
C ASN A 241 -9.89 -15.12 9.72
N ASN A 242 -10.93 -14.71 8.97
CA ASN A 242 -12.30 -15.10 9.29
C ASN A 242 -12.61 -16.56 8.94
N ILE A 243 -12.04 -17.10 7.86
CA ILE A 243 -12.20 -18.52 7.49
C ILE A 243 -11.17 -19.45 8.15
N ALA A 244 -10.21 -18.89 8.89
CA ALA A 244 -9.21 -19.67 9.61
C ALA A 244 -9.89 -20.55 10.67
N THR A 245 -9.37 -21.76 10.83
CA THR A 245 -9.82 -22.71 11.85
C THR A 245 -8.64 -23.14 12.71
N GLU A 246 -8.87 -23.78 13.85
CA GLU A 246 -7.80 -24.36 14.65
C GLU A 246 -6.94 -25.34 13.82
N ALA A 247 -7.55 -26.08 12.89
CA ALA A 247 -6.87 -27.00 11.99
C ALA A 247 -6.09 -26.30 10.86
N LYS A 248 -6.49 -25.08 10.47
CA LYS A 248 -5.83 -24.27 9.44
C LYS A 248 -5.84 -22.80 9.84
N PRO A 249 -4.95 -22.39 10.77
CA PRO A 249 -4.86 -20.99 11.18
C PRO A 249 -4.32 -20.14 10.03
N TYR A 250 -4.66 -18.86 10.02
CA TYR A 250 -3.98 -17.90 9.15
C TYR A 250 -2.48 -17.88 9.45
N GLN A 251 -1.67 -17.80 8.41
CA GLN A 251 -0.21 -17.76 8.50
C GLN A 251 0.33 -16.66 7.60
N SER A 252 1.33 -15.94 8.08
CA SER A 252 2.03 -14.96 7.25
C SER A 252 2.70 -15.64 6.05
N GLY A 253 2.59 -15.01 4.89
CA GLY A 253 3.01 -15.55 3.61
C GLY A 253 1.91 -15.92 2.64
N GLU A 254 0.65 -15.71 2.99
CA GLU A 254 -0.44 -15.98 2.07
C GLU A 254 -0.28 -15.16 0.79
N LEU A 255 -0.66 -15.74 -0.36
CA LEU A 255 -0.40 -15.13 -1.67
C LEU A 255 -0.98 -13.72 -1.80
N VAL A 256 -2.05 -13.43 -1.05
CA VAL A 256 -2.69 -12.12 -1.02
C VAL A 256 -1.78 -11.00 -0.48
N GLU A 257 -0.79 -11.33 0.34
CA GLU A 257 0.14 -10.33 0.90
C GLU A 257 1.08 -9.74 -0.15
N VAL A 258 1.23 -10.40 -1.31
CA VAL A 258 1.96 -9.83 -2.46
C VAL A 258 1.32 -8.51 -2.92
N PHE A 259 0.03 -8.32 -2.69
CA PHE A 259 -0.65 -7.07 -3.03
C PHE A 259 -0.23 -5.90 -2.12
N TRP A 260 0.17 -6.13 -0.87
CA TRP A 260 0.80 -5.09 -0.03
C TRP A 260 2.15 -4.66 -0.62
N ILE A 261 2.99 -5.62 -1.00
CA ILE A 261 4.27 -5.36 -1.66
C ILE A 261 4.04 -4.54 -2.93
N LEU A 262 3.09 -4.95 -3.77
CA LEU A 262 2.73 -4.26 -4.98
C LEU A 262 2.24 -2.83 -4.70
N ALA A 263 1.40 -2.63 -3.68
CA ALA A 263 0.93 -1.31 -3.27
C ALA A 263 2.09 -0.36 -2.94
N PHE A 264 3.01 -0.79 -2.07
CA PHE A 264 4.16 0.04 -1.69
C PHE A 264 5.09 0.34 -2.87
N LEU A 265 5.34 -0.63 -3.74
CA LEU A 265 6.13 -0.42 -4.95
C LEU A 265 5.47 0.58 -5.91
N LEU A 266 4.15 0.52 -6.08
CA LEU A 266 3.37 1.45 -6.90
C LEU A 266 3.38 2.87 -6.31
N PHE A 267 3.26 3.00 -4.99
CA PHE A 267 3.39 4.29 -4.30
C PHE A 267 4.79 4.90 -4.48
N GLY A 268 5.84 4.08 -4.40
CA GLY A 268 7.22 4.52 -4.64
C GLY A 268 7.45 4.97 -6.08
N MET A 269 6.91 4.23 -7.05
CA MET A 269 6.95 4.62 -8.47
C MET A 269 6.16 5.91 -8.72
N ALA A 270 5.01 6.10 -8.07
CA ALA A 270 4.24 7.34 -8.14
C ALA A 270 5.06 8.55 -7.64
N ALA A 271 5.73 8.40 -6.49
CA ALA A 271 6.61 9.44 -5.94
C ALA A 271 7.78 9.76 -6.88
N ALA A 272 8.40 8.75 -7.49
CA ALA A 272 9.48 8.95 -8.45
C ALA A 272 9.01 9.62 -9.76
N ALA A 273 7.84 9.25 -10.26
CA ALA A 273 7.27 9.86 -11.46
C ALA A 273 6.92 11.34 -11.25
N ASP A 274 6.25 11.68 -10.16
CA ASP A 274 5.84 13.06 -9.88
C ASP A 274 7.03 14.02 -9.71
N LEU A 275 8.14 13.54 -9.12
CA LEU A 275 9.36 14.34 -9.02
C LEU A 275 10.01 14.59 -10.39
N ASP A 276 10.18 13.57 -11.22
CA ASP A 276 10.78 13.72 -12.56
C ASP A 276 9.98 14.71 -13.42
N ILE A 277 8.65 14.62 -13.34
CA ILE A 277 7.73 15.56 -13.97
C ILE A 277 7.98 16.99 -13.45
N SER A 278 8.06 17.17 -12.13
CA SER A 278 8.31 18.47 -11.50
C SER A 278 9.66 19.07 -11.90
N LEU A 279 10.71 18.26 -11.95
CA LEU A 279 12.06 18.69 -12.34
C LEU A 279 12.14 19.09 -13.81
N ARG A 280 11.50 18.34 -14.72
CA ARG A 280 11.43 18.68 -16.16
C ARG A 280 10.64 19.95 -16.43
N ALA A 281 9.61 20.21 -15.65
CA ALA A 281 8.85 21.45 -15.77
C ALA A 281 9.64 22.65 -15.23
N ALA A 282 10.42 22.46 -14.16
CA ALA A 282 11.32 23.49 -13.63
C ALA A 282 12.47 23.83 -14.61
N SER A 283 13.03 22.85 -15.33
CA SER A 283 14.10 23.10 -16.31
C SER A 283 13.62 23.87 -17.55
N ARG A 284 12.36 23.70 -17.96
CA ARG A 284 11.75 24.44 -19.08
C ARG A 284 11.45 25.91 -18.79
N ARG A 285 11.44 26.30 -17.51
CA ARG A 285 11.21 27.70 -17.08
C ARG A 285 12.50 28.53 -17.03
N LYS A 286 13.66 27.92 -17.28
CA LYS A 286 14.96 28.57 -17.37
C LYS A 286 15.36 28.73 -18.83
#